data_AF-A0A0S7X4R3-F1
#
_entry.id   AF-A0A0S7X4R3-F1
#
_cell.length_a   1.000
_cell.length_b   1.000
_cell.length_c   1.000
_cell.angle_alpha   90.00
_cell.angle_beta   90.00
_cell.angle_gamma   90.00
#
_symmetry.space_group_name_H-M   'P 1'
#
loop_
_entity.id
_entity.type
_entity.pdbx_description
1 polymer ?
#
loop_
_entity_poly.entity_id
_entity_poly.type
_entity_poly.pdbx_seq_one_letter_code
_entity_poly.pdbx_strand_id
1 'polypeptide(L)' 'HVLMVDDLLATGGTMKAACEMIENAGGKVVECAFIVELPDLKGKEKLKNYKVFTLVEFEGE' A
#
# COMPACT_ATOMS: atom_id res chain seq x y z
N HIS A 1 8.36 -2.57 14.41
CA HIS A 1 7.68 -1.55 13.59
C HIS A 1 8.24 -1.64 12.19
N VAL A 2 7.39 -1.66 11.17
CA VAL A 2 7.79 -1.83 9.75
C VAL A 2 7.09 -0.79 8.89
N LEU A 3 7.86 -0.10 8.05
CA LEU A 3 7.36 0.73 6.95
C LEU A 3 7.41 -0.11 5.67
N MET A 4 6.29 -0.19 4.97
CA MET A 4 6.25 -0.85 3.66
C MET A 4 6.53 0.17 2.57
N VAL A 5 7.34 -0.18 1.58
CA VAL A 5 7.66 0.68 0.44
C VAL A 5 7.58 -0.15 -0.83
N ASP A 6 6.91 0.38 -1.85
CA ASP A 6 6.88 -0.18 -3.20
C ASP A 6 6.90 0.95 -4.23
N ASP A 7 7.12 0.64 -5.50
CA ASP A 7 7.14 1.65 -6.56
C ASP A 7 5.74 2.19 -6.88
N LEU A 8 4.75 1.32 -7.05
CA LEU A 8 3.43 1.66 -7.57
C LEU A 8 2.27 0.99 -6.80
N LEU A 9 1.29 1.80 -6.41
CA LEU A 9 0.00 1.35 -5.89
C LEU A 9 -1.03 1.22 -7.01
N ALA A 10 -1.27 -0.01 -7.47
CA ALA A 10 -2.37 -0.36 -8.37
C ALA A 10 -3.61 -0.81 -7.56
N THR A 11 -3.97 -2.09 -7.64
CA THR A 11 -5.10 -2.66 -6.88
C THR A 11 -4.80 -2.90 -5.39
N GLY A 12 -3.54 -2.74 -4.95
CA GLY A 12 -3.11 -2.93 -3.55
C GLY A 12 -3.03 -4.39 -3.07
N GLY A 13 -3.24 -5.38 -3.94
CA GLY A 13 -3.24 -6.81 -3.56
C GLY A 13 -1.92 -7.30 -2.98
N THR A 14 -0.80 -7.03 -3.67
CA THR A 14 0.55 -7.42 -3.25
C THR A 14 0.90 -6.82 -1.90
N MET A 15 0.69 -5.51 -1.73
CA MET A 15 0.98 -4.83 -0.47
C MET A 15 0.15 -5.39 0.69
N LYS A 16 -1.14 -5.67 0.50
CA LYS A 16 -2.00 -6.23 1.55
C LYS A 16 -1.48 -7.59 2.01
N ALA A 17 -1.15 -8.48 1.09
CA ALA A 17 -0.60 -9.80 1.43
C ALA A 17 0.74 -9.68 2.18
N ALA A 18 1.60 -8.75 1.76
CA ALA A 18 2.87 -8.49 2.44
C ALA A 18 2.65 -7.94 3.87
N CYS A 19 1.71 -7.02 4.07
CA CYS A 19 1.36 -6.51 5.40
C CYS A 19 0.86 -7.63 6.32
N GLU A 20 -0.09 -8.45 5.84
CA GLU A 20 -0.62 -9.60 6.58
C GLU A 20 0.50 -10.60 6.94
N MET A 21 1.45 -10.85 6.04
CA MET A 21 2.60 -11.70 6.30
C MET A 21 3.48 -11.15 7.44
N ILE A 22 3.75 -9.84 7.43
CA ILE A 22 4.53 -9.19 8.49
C ILE A 22 3.80 -9.21 9.82
N GLU A 23 2.51 -8.94 9.83
CA GLU A 23 1.68 -8.95 11.05
C GLU A 23 1.59 -10.36 11.65
N ASN A 24 1.42 -11.40 10.81
CA ASN A 24 1.45 -12.80 11.23
C ASN A 24 2.80 -13.22 11.85
N ALA A 25 3.90 -12.56 11.45
CA ALA A 25 5.23 -12.76 12.02
C ALA A 25 5.47 -11.95 13.32
N GLY A 26 4.45 -11.28 13.86
CA GLY A 26 4.56 -10.43 15.05
C GLY A 26 5.10 -9.02 14.76
N GLY A 27 5.25 -8.67 13.48
CA GLY A 27 5.57 -7.32 13.07
C GLY A 27 4.38 -6.36 13.24
N LYS A 28 4.69 -5.07 13.30
CA LYS A 28 3.68 -4.00 13.31
C LYS A 28 3.91 -3.09 12.13
N VAL A 29 3.05 -3.18 11.11
CA VAL A 29 3.06 -2.28 9.96
C VAL A 29 2.57 -0.91 10.43
N VAL A 30 3.35 0.14 10.17
CA VAL A 30 2.99 1.51 10.58
C VAL A 30 2.40 2.33 9.43
N GLU A 31 2.82 2.05 8.20
CA GLU A 31 2.44 2.78 6.99
C GLU A 31 2.90 2.01 5.73
N CYS A 32 2.22 2.26 4.61
CA CYS A 32 2.62 1.86 3.26
C CYS A 32 2.91 3.10 2.42
N ALA A 33 4.11 3.20 1.85
CA ALA A 33 4.53 4.32 1.00
C ALA A 33 4.76 3.85 -0.44
N PHE A 34 4.35 4.66 -1.41
CA PHE A 34 4.50 4.39 -2.83
C PHE A 34 5.01 5.63 -3.57
N ILE A 35 5.72 5.44 -4.68
CA ILE A 35 6.07 6.55 -5.56
C ILE A 35 4.85 6.96 -6.37
N VAL A 36 4.20 6.00 -7.04
CA VAL A 36 3.05 6.22 -7.93
C VAL A 36 1.80 5.58 -7.37
N GLU A 37 0.65 6.22 -7.55
CA GLU A 37 -0.67 5.62 -7.37
C GLU A 37 -1.47 5.68 -8.66
N LEU A 38 -2.27 4.62 -8.91
CA LEU A 38 -3.33 4.57 -9.93
C LEU A 38 -4.70 4.62 -9.23
N PRO A 39 -5.30 5.81 -9.01
CA PRO A 39 -6.49 5.96 -8.16
C PRO A 39 -7.70 5.15 -8.64
N ASP A 40 -7.86 4.99 -9.96
CA ASP A 40 -8.97 4.25 -10.60
C ASP A 40 -9.05 2.77 -10.19
N LEU A 41 -7.92 2.22 -9.73
CA LEU A 41 -7.81 0.82 -9.28
C LEU A 41 -8.10 0.63 -7.80
N LYS A 42 -8.41 1.72 -7.07
CA LYS A 42 -8.89 1.70 -5.67
C LYS A 42 -7.94 1.00 -4.69
N GLY A 43 -6.64 1.11 -4.91
CA GLY A 43 -5.61 0.50 -4.06
C GLY A 43 -5.69 0.96 -2.59
N LYS A 44 -5.90 2.26 -2.36
CA LYS A 44 -6.09 2.83 -1.02
C LYS A 44 -7.29 2.23 -0.27
N GLU A 45 -8.40 1.95 -0.97
CA GLU A 45 -9.57 1.32 -0.33
C GLU A 45 -9.24 -0.09 0.19
N LYS A 46 -8.43 -0.85 -0.56
CA LYS A 46 -7.99 -2.18 -0.15
C LYS A 46 -7.04 -2.16 1.04
N LEU A 47 -6.28 -1.07 1.19
CA LEU A 47 -5.33 -0.83 2.28
C LEU A 47 -5.90 0.05 3.41
N LYS A 48 -7.23 0.21 3.52
CA LYS A 48 -7.90 1.11 4.48
C LYS A 48 -7.52 0.94 5.96
N ASN A 49 -6.93 -0.20 6.34
CA ASN A 49 -6.47 -0.47 7.70
C ASN A 49 -5.06 0.07 7.97
N TYR A 50 -4.36 0.52 6.94
CA TYR A 50 -3.00 1.05 6.97
C TYR A 50 -3.01 2.52 6.58
N LYS A 51 -2.07 3.29 7.12
CA LYS A 51 -1.75 4.59 6.53
C LYS A 51 -1.13 4.37 5.17
N VAL A 52 -1.53 5.17 4.19
CA VAL A 52 -1.00 5.10 2.82
C VAL A 52 -0.49 6.48 2.41
N PHE A 53 0.76 6.55 1.99
CA PHE A 53 1.40 7.73 1.42
C PHE A 53 1.81 7.45 -0.02
N THR A 54 1.52 8.40 -0.92
CA THR A 54 1.88 8.33 -2.35
C THR A 54 2.54 9.65 -2.74
N LEU A 55 3.62 9.61 -3.54
CA LEU A 55 4.31 10.83 -3.97
C LEU A 55 3.58 11.53 -5.12
N VAL A 56 3.08 10.76 -6.08
CA VAL A 56 2.33 11.26 -7.23
C VAL A 56 1.17 10.32 -7.57
N GLU A 57 0.10 10.90 -8.09
CA GLU A 57 -1.08 10.18 -8.57
C GLU A 57 -1.14 10.30 -10.09
N PHE A 58 -1.47 9.21 -10.78
CA PHE A 58 -1.70 9.17 -12.22
C PHE A 58 -3.07 8.56 -12.48
N GLU A 59 -3.96 9.33 -13.11
CA GLU A 59 -5.23 8.82 -13.63
C GLU A 59 -4.97 8.00 -14.91
N GLY A 60 -5.71 6.91 -15.09
CA GLY A 60 -5.71 6.18 -16.36
C GLY A 60 -6.47 6.97 -17.43
N GLU A 61 -6.01 6.91 -18.68
CA GLU A 61 -6.82 7.36 -19.84
C GLU A 61 -8.02 6.42 -20.10
#